data_AF-A0A2J7YQ39-F1
#
_entry.id   AF-A0A2J7YQ39-F1
#
_cell.length_a   1.000
_cell.length_b   1.000
_cell.length_c   1.000
_cell.angle_alpha   90.00
_cell.angle_beta   90.00
_cell.angle_gamma   90.00
#
_symmetry.space_group_name_H-M   'P 1'
#
loop_
_entity.id
_entity.type
_entity.pdbx_description
1 polymer ?
#
loop_
_entity_poly.entity_id
_entity_poly.type
_entity_poly.pdbx_seq_one_letter_code
_entity_poly.pdbx_strand_id
1 'polypeptide(L)'
;MPALTLPALRQAVATVTPSRLPEFFEDMQKAFIRAGEEDSVVPIRMFYRQWGVIVEIERHPRTAERLHAAEAAMDSDDPDVRARAIREAGEIVRAAHREVAGG
;
A
#
# COMPACT_ATOMS: atom_id res chain seq x y z
N MET A 1 -2.13 3.44 13.76
CA MET A 1 -1.86 3.87 12.38
C MET A 1 -1.47 5.35 12.33
N PRO A 2 -0.69 5.83 11.34
CA PRO A 2 -0.54 7.27 11.13
C PRO A 2 -1.87 7.90 10.72
N ALA A 3 -2.05 9.19 11.03
CA ALA A 3 -3.16 9.95 10.47
C ALA A 3 -3.06 9.95 8.93
N LEU A 4 -4.20 9.79 8.23
CA LEU A 4 -4.27 9.83 6.77
C LEU A 4 -4.20 11.27 6.25
N THR A 5 -3.07 11.93 6.52
CA THR A 5 -2.72 13.27 6.06
C THR A 5 -1.37 13.22 5.39
N LEU A 6 -1.12 14.13 4.44
CA LEU A 6 0.13 14.15 3.68
C LEU A 6 1.40 14.20 4.57
N PRO A 7 1.51 15.09 5.59
CA PRO A 7 2.70 15.15 6.42
C PRO A 7 2.95 13.86 7.22
N ALA A 8 1.88 13.29 7.79
CA ALA A 8 1.97 12.07 8.61
C ALA A 8 2.32 10.85 7.76
N LEU A 9 1.69 10.68 6.59
CA LEU A 9 2.01 9.58 5.68
C LEU A 9 3.43 9.70 5.12
N ARG A 10 3.86 10.90 4.71
CA ARG A 10 5.24 11.12 4.24
C ARG A 10 6.26 10.77 5.31
N GLN A 11 6.04 11.17 6.56
CA GLN A 11 6.91 10.82 7.68
C GLN A 11 6.92 9.31 7.93
N ALA A 12 5.76 8.66 7.90
CA ALA A 12 5.67 7.23 8.11
C ALA A 12 6.40 6.45 7.02
N VAL A 13 6.22 6.80 5.74
CA VAL A 13 6.95 6.20 4.60
C VAL A 13 8.45 6.38 4.77
N ALA A 14 8.91 7.59 5.11
CA ALA A 14 10.33 7.85 5.37
C ALA A 14 10.91 7.01 6.54
N THR A 15 10.06 6.55 7.45
CA THR A 15 10.47 5.76 8.62
C THR A 15 10.47 4.27 8.34
N VAL A 16 9.42 3.75 7.69
CA VAL A 16 9.22 2.30 7.55
C VAL A 16 9.68 1.75 6.20
N THR A 17 9.62 2.54 5.14
CA THR A 17 9.97 2.11 3.78
C THR A 17 10.58 3.29 2.99
N PRO A 18 11.77 3.79 3.40
CA PRO A 18 12.35 5.00 2.82
C PRO A 18 12.67 4.86 1.32
N SER A 19 12.91 3.64 0.84
CA SER A 19 13.14 3.34 -0.58
C SER A 19 11.93 3.67 -1.48
N ARG A 20 10.72 3.69 -0.92
CA ARG A 20 9.47 4.01 -1.65
C ARG A 20 9.09 5.49 -1.61
N LEU A 21 9.90 6.36 -1.02
CA LEU A 21 9.64 7.81 -1.05
C LEU A 21 9.50 8.40 -2.47
N PRO A 22 10.33 8.02 -3.47
CA PRO A 22 10.14 8.52 -4.83
C PRO A 22 8.78 8.15 -5.42
N GLU A 23 8.36 6.88 -5.24
CA GLU A 23 7.05 6.37 -5.67
C GLU A 23 5.90 7.11 -4.97
N PHE A 24 6.02 7.39 -3.67
CA PHE A 24 5.06 8.19 -2.91
C PHE A 24 4.81 9.57 -3.54
N PHE A 25 5.88 10.27 -3.93
CA PHE A 25 5.74 11.58 -4.54
C PHE A 25 5.22 11.51 -5.98
N GLU A 26 5.55 10.46 -6.72
CA GLU A 26 5.00 10.22 -8.05
C GLU A 26 3.48 9.98 -7.99
N ASP A 27 3.04 9.10 -7.11
CA ASP A 27 1.61 8.80 -6.91
C ASP A 27 0.83 9.99 -6.38
N MET A 28 1.44 10.80 -5.50
CA MET A 28 0.86 12.07 -5.06
C MET A 28 0.62 12.99 -6.25
N GLN A 29 1.60 13.17 -7.14
CA GLN A 29 1.46 14.01 -8.33
C GLN A 29 0.36 13.48 -9.27
N LYS A 30 0.34 12.17 -9.54
CA LYS A 30 -0.72 11.52 -10.33
C LYS A 30 -2.11 11.77 -9.73
N ALA A 31 -2.25 11.67 -8.42
CA ALA A 31 -3.52 11.90 -7.74
C ALA A 31 -3.99 13.37 -7.87
N PHE A 32 -3.07 14.35 -7.77
CA PHE A 32 -3.40 15.76 -7.97
C PHE A 32 -3.79 16.08 -9.42
N ILE A 33 -3.08 15.53 -10.40
CA ILE A 33 -3.41 15.71 -11.83
C ILE A 33 -4.81 15.15 -12.10
N ARG A 34 -5.09 13.90 -11.71
CA ARG A 34 -6.40 13.29 -11.89
C ARG A 34 -7.51 14.03 -11.18
N ALA A 35 -7.25 14.54 -9.97
CA ALA A 35 -8.23 15.33 -9.24
C ALA A 35 -8.65 16.60 -10.00
N GLY A 36 -7.71 17.24 -10.69
CA GLY A 36 -7.99 18.40 -11.55
C GLY A 36 -8.71 18.01 -12.84
N GLU A 37 -8.30 16.93 -13.50
CA GLU A 37 -8.94 16.42 -14.72
C GLU A 37 -10.37 15.94 -14.50
N GLU A 38 -10.64 15.31 -13.35
CA GLU A 38 -11.94 14.74 -12.98
C GLU A 38 -12.82 15.72 -12.18
N ASP A 39 -12.32 16.91 -11.83
CA ASP A 39 -12.93 17.86 -10.89
C ASP A 39 -13.42 17.17 -9.60
N SER A 40 -12.56 16.35 -9.00
CA SER A 40 -12.93 15.39 -7.96
C SER A 40 -11.85 15.24 -6.90
N VAL A 41 -12.26 15.20 -5.63
CA VAL A 41 -11.36 14.91 -4.49
C VAL A 41 -11.11 13.42 -4.29
N VAL A 42 -11.78 12.55 -5.07
CA VAL A 42 -11.69 11.08 -4.92
C VAL A 42 -10.27 10.55 -5.16
N PRO A 43 -9.53 10.98 -6.21
CA PRO A 43 -8.16 10.51 -6.44
C PRO A 43 -7.22 10.79 -5.25
N ILE A 44 -7.35 11.96 -4.62
CA ILE A 44 -6.57 12.34 -3.42
C ILE A 44 -6.94 11.44 -2.23
N ARG A 45 -8.22 11.15 -2.03
CA ARG A 45 -8.67 10.23 -0.96
C ARG A 45 -8.16 8.80 -1.20
N MET A 46 -8.14 8.35 -2.45
CA MET A 46 -7.60 7.03 -2.81
C MET A 46 -6.10 6.96 -2.57
N PHE A 47 -5.36 8.01 -2.93
CA PHE A 47 -3.92 8.13 -2.62
C PHE A 47 -3.65 7.94 -1.12
N TYR A 48 -4.37 8.66 -0.26
CA TYR A 48 -4.18 8.51 1.19
C TYR A 48 -4.49 7.11 1.70
N ARG A 49 -5.56 6.48 1.19
CA ARG A 49 -5.92 5.10 1.57
C ARG A 49 -4.88 4.08 1.11
N GLN A 50 -4.43 4.17 -0.14
CA GLN A 50 -3.42 3.27 -0.70
C GLN A 50 -2.13 3.33 0.12
N TRP A 51 -1.62 4.54 0.37
CA TRP A 51 -0.38 4.70 1.15
C TRP A 51 -0.56 4.40 2.63
N GLY A 52 -1.75 4.60 3.19
CA GLY A 52 -2.09 4.10 4.52
C GLY A 52 -1.93 2.59 4.64
N VAL A 53 -2.41 1.84 3.64
CA VAL A 53 -2.29 0.37 3.59
C VAL A 53 -0.85 -0.08 3.46
N ILE A 54 -0.08 0.55 2.56
CA ILE A 54 1.35 0.25 2.41
C ILE A 54 2.07 0.45 3.73
N VAL A 55 1.90 1.62 4.37
CA VAL A 55 2.51 1.89 5.67
C VAL A 55 2.08 0.90 6.75
N GLU A 56 0.80 0.49 6.76
CA GLU A 56 0.29 -0.47 7.73
C GLU A 56 0.89 -1.88 7.57
N ILE A 57 1.22 -2.27 6.34
CA ILE A 57 1.93 -3.52 6.07
C ILE A 57 3.40 -3.39 6.47
N GLU A 58 4.07 -2.36 5.98
CA GLU A 58 5.53 -2.16 6.11
C GLU A 58 5.98 -1.92 7.54
N ARG A 59 5.14 -1.32 8.39
CA ARG A 59 5.42 -1.18 9.84
C ARG A 59 5.41 -2.51 10.60
N HIS A 60 4.98 -3.60 9.97
CA HIS A 60 4.97 -4.95 10.53
C HIS A 60 5.93 -5.86 9.73
N PRO A 61 7.23 -5.93 10.10
CA PRO A 61 8.25 -6.57 9.26
C PRO A 61 7.92 -8.01 8.85
N ARG A 62 7.40 -8.84 9.77
CA ARG A 62 6.99 -10.22 9.45
C ARG A 62 5.84 -10.30 8.46
N THR A 63 4.92 -9.35 8.48
CA THR A 63 3.80 -9.27 7.54
C THR A 63 4.30 -8.82 6.17
N ALA A 64 5.18 -7.82 6.13
CA ALA A 64 5.80 -7.33 4.89
C ALA A 64 6.65 -8.43 4.22
N GLU A 65 7.50 -9.14 4.98
CA GLU A 65 8.30 -10.26 4.48
C GLU A 65 7.43 -11.35 3.85
N ARG A 66 6.32 -11.72 4.50
CA ARG A 66 5.36 -12.69 3.96
C ARG A 66 4.68 -12.20 2.71
N LEU A 67 4.33 -10.91 2.64
CA LEU A 67 3.74 -10.33 1.44
C LEU A 67 4.73 -10.37 0.27
N HIS A 68 5.97 -9.95 0.48
CA HIS A 68 6.99 -9.98 -0.58
C HIS A 68 7.32 -11.41 -1.03
N ALA A 69 7.39 -12.36 -0.11
CA ALA A 69 7.55 -13.77 -0.46
C ALA A 69 6.37 -14.31 -1.27
N ALA A 70 5.14 -13.92 -0.89
CA ALA A 70 3.95 -14.28 -1.65
C ALA A 70 3.95 -13.62 -3.03
N GLU A 71 4.28 -12.34 -3.15
CA GLU A 71 4.40 -11.62 -4.42
C GLU A 71 5.41 -12.31 -5.36
N ALA A 72 6.60 -12.65 -4.85
CA ALA A 72 7.61 -13.38 -5.63
C ALA A 72 7.14 -14.78 -6.07
N ALA A 73 6.35 -15.47 -5.24
CA ALA A 73 5.80 -16.78 -5.55
C ALA A 73 4.64 -16.75 -6.57
N MET A 74 4.08 -15.57 -6.88
CA MET A 74 3.05 -15.42 -7.93
C MET A 74 3.60 -15.66 -9.35
N ASP A 75 4.91 -15.58 -9.53
CA ASP A 75 5.59 -15.85 -10.80
C ASP A 75 6.03 -17.32 -10.96
N SER A 76 5.66 -18.19 -10.00
CA SER A 76 6.03 -19.61 -10.05
C SER A 76 5.35 -20.36 -11.22
N ASP A 77 6.05 -21.27 -11.88
CA ASP A 77 5.45 -22.16 -12.89
C ASP A 77 4.47 -23.18 -12.28
N ASP A 78 4.53 -23.41 -10.95
CA ASP A 78 3.63 -24.30 -10.24
C ASP A 78 2.28 -23.59 -9.95
N PRO A 79 1.15 -24.07 -10.50
CA PRO A 79 -0.16 -23.48 -10.28
C PRO A 79 -0.61 -23.46 -8.82
N ASP A 80 -0.24 -24.46 -8.02
CA ASP A 80 -0.65 -24.56 -6.61
C ASP A 80 0.13 -23.57 -5.74
N VAL A 81 1.42 -23.39 -6.04
CA VAL A 81 2.27 -22.37 -5.41
C VAL A 81 1.72 -20.98 -5.72
N ARG A 82 1.44 -20.68 -7.00
CA ARG A 82 0.81 -19.43 -7.41
C ARG A 82 -0.53 -19.18 -6.74
N ALA A 83 -1.40 -20.17 -6.69
CA ALA A 83 -2.72 -20.02 -6.10
C ALA A 83 -2.63 -19.73 -4.58
N ARG A 84 -1.67 -20.35 -3.88
CA ARG A 84 -1.41 -20.08 -2.47
C ARG A 84 -0.87 -18.66 -2.26
N ALA A 85 0.09 -18.25 -3.07
CA ALA A 85 0.67 -16.91 -3.07
C ALA A 85 -0.40 -15.81 -3.23
N ILE A 86 -1.27 -15.93 -4.22
CA ILE A 86 -2.38 -14.99 -4.47
C ILE A 86 -3.32 -14.90 -3.25
N ARG A 87 -3.65 -16.04 -2.63
CA ARG A 87 -4.51 -16.04 -1.44
C ARG A 87 -3.85 -15.34 -0.27
N GLU A 88 -2.59 -15.66 0.02
CA GLU A 88 -1.84 -15.08 1.14
C GLU A 88 -1.66 -13.56 0.99
N ALA A 89 -1.21 -13.11 -0.18
CA ALA A 89 -1.09 -11.68 -0.46
C ALA A 89 -2.44 -10.96 -0.32
N GLY A 90 -3.50 -11.55 -0.88
CA GLY A 90 -4.86 -11.01 -0.76
C GLY A 90 -5.36 -10.93 0.68
N GLU A 91 -5.04 -11.90 1.53
CA GLU A 91 -5.39 -11.88 2.95
C GLU A 91 -4.68 -10.76 3.70
N ILE A 92 -3.38 -10.59 3.47
CA ILE A 92 -2.56 -9.54 4.08
C ILE A 92 -3.10 -8.16 3.69
N VAL A 93 -3.28 -7.93 2.38
CA VAL A 93 -3.77 -6.64 1.86
C VAL A 93 -5.18 -6.33 2.39
N ARG A 94 -6.09 -7.31 2.41
CA ARG A 94 -7.45 -7.11 2.97
C ARG A 94 -7.42 -6.83 4.47
N ALA A 95 -6.51 -7.45 5.23
CA ALA A 95 -6.37 -7.18 6.66
C ALA A 95 -5.89 -5.75 6.90
N ALA A 96 -4.88 -5.30 6.16
CA ALA A 96 -4.38 -3.93 6.23
C ALA A 96 -5.47 -2.91 5.83
N HIS A 97 -6.26 -3.18 4.78
CA HIS A 97 -7.41 -2.32 4.43
C HIS A 97 -8.44 -2.18 5.56
N ARG A 98 -8.72 -3.25 6.31
CA ARG A 98 -9.67 -3.18 7.44
C ARG A 98 -9.13 -2.33 8.58
N GLU A 99 -7.85 -2.47 8.90
CA GLU A 99 -7.20 -1.62 9.90
C GLU A 99 -7.20 -0.16 9.44
N VAL A 100 -6.99 0.08 8.14
CA VAL A 100 -7.00 1.43 7.58
C VAL A 100 -8.37 2.10 7.59
N ALA A 101 -9.44 1.32 7.41
CA ALA A 101 -10.80 1.83 7.40
C ALA A 101 -11.45 1.93 8.79
N GLY A 102 -10.94 1.17 9.78
CA GLY A 102 -11.47 1.12 11.14
C GLY A 102 -10.76 2.02 12.16
N GLY A 103 -9.63 2.63 11.77
CA GLY A 103 -8.85 3.57 12.58
C GLY A 103 -9.26 5.03 12.47
#